data_AF-A0AAV3UNX1-F1
#
_entry.id   AF-A0AAV3UNX1-F1
#
_cell.length_a   1.000
_cell.length_b   1.000
_cell.length_c   1.000
_cell.angle_alpha   90.00
_cell.angle_beta   90.00
_cell.angle_gamma   90.00
#
_symmetry.space_group_name_H-M   'P 1'
#
loop_
_entity.id
_entity.type
_entity.pdbx_description
1 polymer ?
#
loop_
_entity_poly.entity_id
_entity_poly.type
_entity_poly.pdbx_seq_one_letter_code
_entity_poly.pdbx_strand_id
1 'polypeptide(L)'
;MLVVLAVVLAGCSCSQFGTTQTAEGETNGEELTVTVTRIVDGDTVEFEYRNGTQETVRLLGVDTPEVHTANDPEEFEGVPNDDSGAGCLRNWGHKASEFARSVLADERVTISLDPNESPRDRYDRLLVYIRDDGKSFNHQLVKQGYARVYDSDFVRNERFYSAESAAQRGKIGLWKCRDGSGGSRTTKNSDGATGLSVPQIHADTAGNDHENLNDEYVVLKNGRTDTLALSGWTISDDSGHTYRVPSGVSLAVGETVTLYTGSGSDSASELYWGQVGRCEQRR
;
A
#
# COMPACT_ATOMS: atom_id res chain seq x y z
N MET A 1 -28.33 -98.10 0.80
CA MET A 1 -29.20 -97.68 1.91
C MET A 1 -28.95 -96.18 2.14
N LEU A 2 -30.04 -95.42 2.13
CA LEU A 2 -30.18 -93.98 2.39
C LEU A 2 -29.46 -92.94 1.49
N VAL A 3 -30.29 -92.32 0.65
CA VAL A 3 -30.22 -90.94 0.16
C VAL A 3 -30.58 -90.00 1.31
N VAL A 4 -29.86 -88.89 1.51
CA VAL A 4 -30.47 -87.62 1.95
C VAL A 4 -29.83 -86.47 1.18
N LEU A 5 -30.66 -85.90 0.31
CA LEU A 5 -30.56 -84.61 -0.36
C LEU A 5 -31.06 -83.54 0.63
N ALA A 6 -30.34 -82.43 0.77
CA ALA A 6 -30.88 -81.19 1.35
C ALA A 6 -30.45 -80.02 0.48
N VAL A 7 -31.41 -79.53 -0.31
CA VAL A 7 -31.38 -78.25 -1.02
C VAL A 7 -32.03 -77.21 -0.11
N VAL A 8 -31.38 -76.07 0.11
CA VAL A 8 -32.04 -74.82 0.51
C VAL A 8 -31.54 -73.71 -0.41
N LEU A 9 -32.49 -73.08 -1.09
CA LEU A 9 -32.36 -71.91 -1.97
C LEU A 9 -32.59 -70.62 -1.18
N ALA A 10 -31.95 -69.53 -1.64
CA ALA A 10 -32.19 -68.08 -1.44
C ALA A 10 -30.89 -67.38 -0.97
N GLY A 11 -30.39 -66.31 -1.55
CA GLY A 11 -30.86 -65.40 -2.60
C GLY A 11 -29.85 -64.25 -2.77
N CYS A 12 -30.13 -63.39 -3.75
CA CYS A 12 -29.57 -62.05 -4.02
C CYS A 12 -28.15 -61.92 -4.61
N SER A 13 -28.15 -61.56 -5.90
CA SER A 13 -27.20 -60.65 -6.55
C SER A 13 -26.97 -59.36 -5.74
N CYS A 14 -25.75 -58.85 -5.72
CA CYS A 14 -25.40 -57.61 -6.43
C CYS A 14 -23.89 -57.33 -6.28
N SER A 15 -23.28 -56.91 -7.39
CA SER A 15 -21.92 -56.38 -7.44
C SER A 15 -21.71 -55.29 -6.40
N GLN A 16 -20.64 -55.40 -5.60
CA GLN A 16 -19.99 -54.21 -5.07
C GLN A 16 -18.70 -54.00 -5.87
N PHE A 17 -18.82 -53.09 -6.82
CA PHE A 17 -17.72 -52.33 -7.37
C PHE A 17 -16.84 -51.87 -6.22
N GLY A 18 -15.55 -52.18 -6.31
CA GLY A 18 -14.55 -51.43 -5.56
C GLY A 18 -14.72 -49.97 -5.93
N THR A 19 -15.20 -49.17 -4.98
CA THR A 19 -15.10 -47.73 -5.07
C THR A 19 -13.61 -47.43 -4.96
N THR A 20 -12.94 -47.36 -6.11
CA THR A 20 -11.67 -46.67 -6.22
C THR A 20 -11.93 -45.28 -5.67
N GLN A 21 -11.36 -45.03 -4.50
CA GLN A 21 -11.34 -43.76 -3.82
C GLN A 21 -10.96 -42.70 -4.85
N THR A 22 -11.95 -41.92 -5.27
CA THR A 22 -11.75 -40.72 -6.06
C THR A 22 -10.84 -39.86 -5.20
N ALA A 23 -9.58 -39.77 -5.59
CA ALA A 23 -8.75 -38.64 -5.21
C ALA A 23 -9.46 -37.43 -5.82
N GLU A 24 -10.31 -36.79 -5.01
CA GLU A 24 -10.69 -35.41 -5.21
C GLU A 24 -9.40 -34.61 -5.05
N GLY A 25 -8.66 -34.51 -6.16
CA GLY A 25 -7.64 -33.49 -6.34
C GLY A 25 -8.38 -32.16 -6.34
N GLU A 26 -8.41 -31.52 -5.18
CA GLU A 26 -8.63 -30.09 -5.08
C GLU A 26 -7.71 -29.44 -6.11
N THR A 27 -8.30 -28.80 -7.11
CA THR A 27 -7.58 -28.01 -8.11
C THR A 27 -7.02 -26.80 -7.38
N ASN A 28 -5.87 -27.00 -6.74
CA ASN A 28 -5.04 -25.94 -6.20
C ASN A 28 -4.63 -25.09 -7.40
N GLY A 29 -5.22 -23.90 -7.52
CA GLY A 29 -4.84 -22.92 -8.54
C GLY A 29 -3.33 -22.79 -8.54
N GLU A 30 -2.71 -22.98 -9.70
CA GLU A 30 -1.27 -23.17 -9.82
C GLU A 30 -0.52 -22.05 -9.09
N GLU A 31 0.29 -22.44 -8.10
CA GLU A 31 1.17 -21.51 -7.41
C GLU A 31 2.44 -21.34 -8.23
N LEU A 32 2.80 -20.10 -8.56
CA LEU A 32 4.01 -19.78 -9.32
C LEU A 32 5.00 -18.99 -8.45
N THR A 33 6.29 -19.26 -8.62
CA THR A 33 7.34 -18.43 -8.02
C THR A 33 7.79 -17.37 -9.01
N VAL A 34 7.80 -16.12 -8.55
CA VAL A 34 8.25 -14.94 -9.30
C VAL A 34 9.22 -14.12 -8.46
N THR A 35 10.01 -13.26 -9.11
CA THR A 35 10.83 -12.26 -8.42
C THR A 35 10.11 -10.92 -8.50
N VAL A 36 9.91 -10.22 -7.38
CA VAL A 36 9.36 -8.87 -7.41
C VAL A 36 10.46 -7.91 -7.83
N THR A 37 10.24 -7.17 -8.92
CA THR A 37 11.23 -6.27 -9.51
C THR A 37 10.95 -4.81 -9.21
N ARG A 38 9.70 -4.46 -8.92
CA ARG A 38 9.32 -3.08 -8.60
C ARG A 38 8.07 -3.03 -7.74
N ILE A 39 8.05 -2.07 -6.81
CA ILE A 39 6.84 -1.66 -6.09
C ILE A 39 6.34 -0.38 -6.77
N VAL A 40 5.15 -0.45 -7.37
CA VAL A 40 4.52 0.73 -7.99
C VAL A 40 3.85 1.54 -6.90
N ASP A 41 3.03 0.89 -6.07
CA ASP A 41 2.40 1.46 -4.89
C ASP A 41 2.09 0.35 -3.85
N GLY A 42 1.20 0.62 -2.89
CA GLY A 42 0.91 -0.31 -1.80
C GLY A 42 0.20 -1.61 -2.22
N ASP A 43 -0.44 -1.65 -3.38
CA ASP A 43 -1.16 -2.82 -3.89
C ASP A 43 -0.88 -3.17 -5.36
N THR A 44 0.03 -2.45 -5.99
CA THR A 44 0.47 -2.69 -7.37
C THR A 44 1.97 -2.94 -7.40
N VAL A 45 2.37 -4.06 -7.97
CA VAL A 45 3.78 -4.47 -8.09
C VAL A 45 4.09 -4.95 -9.50
N GLU A 46 5.35 -4.92 -9.88
CA GLU A 46 5.85 -5.59 -11.08
C GLU A 46 6.69 -6.80 -10.64
N PHE A 47 6.55 -7.89 -11.37
CA PHE A 47 7.36 -9.08 -11.17
C PHE A 47 8.06 -9.53 -12.45
N GLU A 48 9.02 -10.43 -12.29
CA GLU A 48 9.69 -11.14 -13.36
C GLU A 48 9.54 -12.66 -13.18
N TYR A 49 9.10 -13.32 -14.24
CA TYR A 49 9.03 -14.78 -14.34
C TYR A 49 10.42 -15.36 -14.68
N ARG A 50 10.61 -16.66 -14.44
CA ARG A 50 11.88 -17.36 -14.77
C ARG A 50 12.31 -17.27 -16.24
N ASN A 51 11.37 -17.05 -17.16
CA ASN A 51 11.65 -16.87 -18.58
C ASN A 51 12.06 -15.43 -18.95
N GLY A 52 12.16 -14.52 -17.97
CA GLY A 52 12.50 -13.11 -18.14
C GLY A 52 11.33 -12.22 -18.57
N THR A 53 10.11 -12.75 -18.67
CA THR A 53 8.93 -11.91 -18.91
C THR A 53 8.59 -11.12 -17.65
N GLN A 54 8.28 -9.84 -17.82
CA GLN A 54 7.82 -8.97 -16.73
C GLN A 54 6.33 -8.67 -16.88
N GLU A 55 5.66 -8.44 -15.76
CA GLU A 55 4.24 -8.07 -15.75
C GLU A 55 3.87 -7.28 -14.49
N THR A 56 3.02 -6.28 -14.69
CA THR A 56 2.43 -5.46 -13.63
C THR A 56 1.16 -6.13 -13.13
N VAL A 57 1.04 -6.24 -11.81
CA VAL A 57 -0.06 -6.95 -11.16
C VAL A 57 -0.70 -6.14 -10.06
N ARG A 58 -1.98 -6.38 -9.84
CA ARG A 58 -2.76 -5.81 -8.76
C ARG A 58 -3.03 -6.88 -7.72
N LEU A 59 -2.81 -6.52 -6.46
CA LEU A 59 -3.10 -7.40 -5.34
C LEU A 59 -4.61 -7.57 -5.18
N LEU A 60 -5.06 -8.81 -5.32
CA LEU A 60 -6.47 -9.15 -5.21
C LEU A 60 -7.00 -8.93 -3.78
N GLY A 61 -8.20 -8.36 -3.68
CA GLY A 61 -8.97 -8.15 -2.46
C GLY A 61 -8.51 -6.98 -1.60
N VAL A 62 -7.57 -6.16 -2.06
CA VAL A 62 -7.05 -5.02 -1.30
C VAL A 62 -6.99 -3.75 -2.15
N ASP A 63 -7.21 -2.63 -1.47
CA ASP A 63 -7.10 -1.30 -2.07
C ASP A 63 -6.42 -0.36 -1.07
N THR A 64 -5.25 0.14 -1.47
CA THR A 64 -4.45 1.08 -0.69
C THR A 64 -4.77 2.51 -1.09
N PRO A 65 -4.63 3.49 -0.18
CA PRO A 65 -4.77 4.88 -0.56
C PRO A 65 -3.82 5.29 -1.70
N GLU A 66 -4.35 6.03 -2.66
CA GLU A 66 -3.63 6.47 -3.85
C GLU A 66 -2.47 7.42 -3.51
N VAL A 67 -1.30 7.16 -4.07
CA VAL A 67 -0.10 8.00 -3.90
C VAL A 67 0.18 8.91 -5.11
N HIS A 68 -0.35 8.59 -6.28
CA HIS A 68 -0.11 9.37 -7.50
C HIS A 68 -1.32 10.19 -7.95
N THR A 69 -2.50 9.91 -7.39
CA THR A 69 -3.75 10.61 -7.74
C THR A 69 -4.52 11.07 -6.50
N ALA A 70 -5.54 11.90 -6.68
CA ALA A 70 -6.38 12.32 -5.56
C ALA A 70 -7.08 11.11 -4.95
N ASN A 71 -7.08 11.02 -3.62
CA ASN A 71 -7.88 10.01 -2.92
C ASN A 71 -9.33 10.47 -2.88
N ASP A 72 -10.27 9.55 -3.03
CA ASP A 72 -11.67 9.75 -2.67
C ASP A 72 -11.91 9.20 -1.26
N PRO A 73 -12.07 10.04 -0.22
CA PRO A 73 -12.25 9.55 1.13
C PRO A 73 -13.52 8.73 1.34
N GLU A 74 -14.54 8.87 0.46
CA GLU A 74 -15.79 8.10 0.58
C GLU A 74 -15.56 6.59 0.40
N GLU A 75 -14.50 6.22 -0.29
CA GLU A 75 -14.08 4.83 -0.48
C GLU A 75 -13.59 4.18 0.82
N PHE A 76 -13.17 4.99 1.80
CA PHE A 76 -12.62 4.55 3.08
C PHE A 76 -13.61 4.86 4.19
N GLU A 77 -14.38 3.85 4.60
CA GLU A 77 -15.50 3.99 5.54
C GLU A 77 -15.11 4.83 6.78
N GLY A 78 -15.90 5.87 7.05
CA GLY A 78 -15.78 6.73 8.23
C GLY A 78 -14.65 7.76 8.17
N VAL A 79 -13.86 7.81 7.08
CA VAL A 79 -12.90 8.90 6.86
C VAL A 79 -13.67 10.16 6.44
N PRO A 80 -13.35 11.36 6.99
CA PRO A 80 -14.01 12.60 6.57
C PRO A 80 -13.83 12.87 5.07
N ASN A 81 -14.92 13.21 4.38
CA ASN A 81 -14.89 13.62 2.98
C ASN A 81 -14.48 15.10 2.84
N ASP A 82 -13.24 15.40 3.23
CA ASP A 82 -12.60 16.70 3.13
C ASP A 82 -11.07 16.55 2.98
N ASP A 83 -10.37 17.68 2.84
CA ASP A 83 -8.91 17.72 2.68
C ASP A 83 -8.15 17.02 3.83
N SER A 84 -8.73 16.98 5.04
CA SER A 84 -8.09 16.32 6.18
C SER A 84 -8.12 14.79 6.05
N GLY A 85 -9.22 14.24 5.52
CA GLY A 85 -9.34 12.83 5.19
C GLY A 85 -8.44 12.45 4.01
N ALA A 86 -8.51 13.21 2.92
CA ALA A 86 -7.69 12.98 1.72
C ALA A 86 -6.18 13.05 2.03
N GLY A 87 -5.75 14.06 2.80
CA GLY A 87 -4.35 14.19 3.25
C GLY A 87 -3.90 13.04 4.16
N CYS A 88 -4.79 12.54 5.01
CA CYS A 88 -4.53 11.36 5.82
C CYS A 88 -4.26 10.12 4.99
N LEU A 89 -5.16 9.88 4.04
CA LEU A 89 -5.15 8.71 3.19
C LEU A 89 -3.88 8.71 2.37
N ARG A 90 -3.51 9.84 1.77
CA ARG A 90 -2.23 10.01 1.07
C ARG A 90 -1.00 9.61 1.90
N ASN A 91 -0.92 10.05 3.17
CA ASN A 91 0.15 9.62 4.07
C ASN A 91 0.13 8.10 4.33
N TRP A 92 -1.05 7.50 4.41
CA TRP A 92 -1.18 6.04 4.55
C TRP A 92 -0.89 5.28 3.26
N GLY A 93 -1.10 5.88 2.09
CA GLY A 93 -0.65 5.36 0.81
C GLY A 93 0.86 5.21 0.77
N HIS A 94 1.60 6.27 1.14
CA HIS A 94 3.07 6.19 1.22
C HIS A 94 3.55 5.12 2.20
N LYS A 95 2.91 5.00 3.37
CA LYS A 95 3.23 3.94 4.34
C LYS A 95 2.91 2.53 3.82
N ALA A 96 1.86 2.38 3.02
CA ALA A 96 1.54 1.11 2.37
C ALA A 96 2.61 0.75 1.33
N SER A 97 3.05 1.71 0.51
CA SER A 97 4.15 1.53 -0.44
C SER A 97 5.47 1.18 0.27
N GLU A 98 5.80 1.87 1.36
CA GLU A 98 6.96 1.56 2.21
C GLU A 98 6.88 0.14 2.80
N PHE A 99 5.71 -0.26 3.30
CA PHE A 99 5.51 -1.60 3.81
C PHE A 99 5.69 -2.65 2.71
N ALA A 100 5.11 -2.43 1.52
CA ALA A 100 5.32 -3.30 0.36
C ALA A 100 6.80 -3.39 -0.03
N ARG A 101 7.51 -2.26 -0.10
CA ARG A 101 8.97 -2.24 -0.33
C ARG A 101 9.73 -3.04 0.72
N SER A 102 9.41 -2.87 2.00
CA SER A 102 10.11 -3.54 3.10
C SER A 102 9.94 -5.06 3.14
N VAL A 103 8.86 -5.58 2.54
CA VAL A 103 8.52 -7.01 2.57
C VAL A 103 8.79 -7.70 1.23
N LEU A 104 8.65 -6.99 0.11
CA LEU A 104 8.63 -7.60 -1.21
C LEU A 104 9.79 -7.17 -2.11
N ALA A 105 10.48 -6.06 -1.86
CA ALA A 105 11.51 -5.59 -2.77
C ALA A 105 12.63 -6.63 -2.94
N ASP A 106 12.93 -6.98 -4.20
CA ASP A 106 13.91 -7.99 -4.60
C ASP A 106 13.67 -9.41 -4.05
N GLU A 107 12.48 -9.67 -3.49
CA GLU A 107 12.14 -10.97 -2.92
C GLU A 107 11.59 -11.94 -3.96
N ARG A 108 11.84 -13.23 -3.73
CA ARG A 108 11.22 -14.32 -4.49
C ARG A 108 10.00 -14.83 -3.75
N VAL A 109 8.83 -14.53 -4.31
CA VAL A 109 7.53 -14.81 -3.68
C VAL A 109 6.73 -15.83 -4.48
N THR A 110 5.75 -16.43 -3.81
CA THR A 110 4.77 -17.29 -4.46
C THR A 110 3.50 -16.51 -4.75
N ILE A 111 3.03 -16.56 -6.00
CA ILE A 111 1.74 -16.00 -6.41
C ILE A 111 0.72 -17.09 -6.68
N SER A 112 -0.55 -16.78 -6.45
CA SER A 112 -1.69 -17.65 -6.78
C SER A 112 -2.88 -16.81 -7.25
N LEU A 113 -3.67 -17.33 -8.17
CA LEU A 113 -4.93 -16.74 -8.61
C LEU A 113 -6.10 -17.19 -7.71
N ASP A 114 -7.21 -16.46 -7.76
CA ASP A 114 -8.45 -16.86 -7.12
C ASP A 114 -9.38 -17.52 -8.15
N PRO A 115 -9.98 -18.69 -7.84
CA PRO A 115 -10.84 -19.40 -8.79
C PRO A 115 -12.22 -18.74 -9.00
N ASN A 116 -12.65 -17.84 -8.10
CA ASN A 116 -13.92 -17.13 -8.22
C ASN A 116 -13.78 -15.80 -8.99
N GLU A 117 -12.56 -15.36 -9.27
CA GLU A 117 -12.29 -14.10 -9.93
C GLU A 117 -11.81 -14.30 -11.36
N SER A 118 -12.09 -13.33 -12.21
CA SER A 118 -11.36 -13.21 -13.48
C SER A 118 -9.87 -13.02 -13.16
N PRO A 119 -8.95 -13.74 -13.84
CA PRO A 119 -7.51 -13.53 -13.62
C PRO A 119 -7.05 -12.10 -13.85
N ARG A 120 -7.78 -11.32 -14.64
CA ARG A 120 -7.46 -9.92 -14.94
C ARG A 120 -8.63 -8.99 -14.65
N ASP A 121 -8.29 -7.78 -14.23
CA ASP A 121 -9.24 -6.69 -14.06
C ASP A 121 -9.59 -6.00 -15.38
N ARG A 122 -10.45 -4.97 -15.31
CA ARG A 122 -10.88 -4.17 -16.47
C ARG A 122 -9.76 -3.36 -17.14
N TYR A 123 -8.61 -3.24 -16.50
CA TYR A 123 -7.41 -2.55 -16.99
C TYR A 123 -6.33 -3.53 -17.46
N ASP A 124 -6.67 -4.81 -17.59
CA ASP A 124 -5.79 -5.89 -18.02
C ASP A 124 -4.63 -6.21 -17.05
N ARG A 125 -4.71 -5.78 -15.78
CA ARG A 125 -3.75 -6.15 -14.75
C ARG A 125 -4.08 -7.54 -14.22
N LEU A 126 -3.07 -8.40 -14.03
CA LEU A 126 -3.26 -9.70 -13.40
C LEU A 126 -3.59 -9.51 -11.91
N LEU A 127 -4.61 -10.21 -11.43
CA LEU A 127 -5.08 -10.21 -10.05
C LEU A 127 -4.46 -11.37 -9.29
N VAL A 128 -3.63 -11.06 -8.28
CA VAL A 128 -2.86 -12.09 -7.58
C VAL A 128 -2.96 -11.98 -6.07
N TYR A 129 -2.86 -13.13 -5.41
CA TYR A 129 -2.39 -13.19 -4.04
C TYR A 129 -0.89 -13.39 -4.01
N ILE A 130 -0.19 -12.62 -3.18
CA ILE A 130 1.23 -12.85 -2.88
C ILE A 130 1.35 -13.57 -1.54
N ARG A 131 2.21 -14.59 -1.51
CA ARG A 131 2.66 -15.29 -0.29
C ARG A 131 4.18 -15.23 -0.19
N ASP A 132 4.65 -14.76 0.95
CA ASP A 132 6.06 -14.77 1.34
C ASP A 132 6.21 -15.51 2.68
N ASP A 133 7.15 -16.46 2.76
CA ASP A 133 7.39 -17.33 3.93
C ASP A 133 6.10 -17.89 4.58
N GLY A 134 5.18 -18.39 3.75
CA GLY A 134 3.90 -18.95 4.21
C GLY A 134 2.84 -17.92 4.65
N LYS A 135 3.16 -16.62 4.65
CA LYS A 135 2.27 -15.53 5.04
C LYS A 135 1.70 -14.83 3.81
N SER A 136 0.39 -14.59 3.80
CA SER A 136 -0.24 -13.79 2.74
C SER A 136 0.09 -12.31 2.92
N PHE A 137 0.67 -11.68 1.92
CA PHE A 137 0.96 -10.24 1.93
C PHE A 137 -0.32 -9.41 1.81
N ASN A 138 -1.24 -9.75 0.89
CA ASN A 138 -2.54 -9.07 0.74
C ASN A 138 -3.29 -9.00 2.09
N HIS A 139 -3.41 -10.12 2.80
CA HIS A 139 -4.07 -10.14 4.10
C HIS A 139 -3.30 -9.34 5.17
N GLN A 140 -1.97 -9.23 5.07
CA GLN A 140 -1.16 -8.41 5.99
C GLN A 140 -1.41 -6.92 5.80
N LEU A 141 -1.61 -6.44 4.56
CA LEU A 141 -1.99 -5.06 4.29
C LEU A 141 -3.27 -4.69 5.04
N VAL A 142 -4.32 -5.51 4.89
CA VAL A 142 -5.62 -5.28 5.55
C VAL A 142 -5.49 -5.38 7.07
N LYS A 143 -4.87 -6.46 7.57
CA LYS A 143 -4.73 -6.71 9.03
C LYS A 143 -3.97 -5.59 9.74
N GLN A 144 -3.01 -4.97 9.08
CA GLN A 144 -2.21 -3.86 9.62
C GLN A 144 -2.78 -2.48 9.27
N GLY A 145 -3.93 -2.43 8.58
CA GLY A 145 -4.62 -1.20 8.22
C GLY A 145 -3.89 -0.35 7.17
N TYR A 146 -3.12 -0.96 6.27
CA TYR A 146 -2.55 -0.28 5.10
C TYR A 146 -3.53 -0.20 3.92
N ALA A 147 -4.52 -1.10 3.88
CA ALA A 147 -5.50 -1.19 2.82
C ALA A 147 -6.92 -1.37 3.38
N ARG A 148 -7.91 -0.94 2.60
CA ARG A 148 -9.29 -1.40 2.71
C ARG A 148 -9.50 -2.68 1.89
N VAL A 149 -10.63 -3.34 2.10
CA VAL A 149 -11.10 -4.46 1.28
C VAL A 149 -12.12 -3.93 0.28
N TYR A 150 -11.92 -4.19 -1.01
CA TYR A 150 -12.94 -3.92 -2.02
C TYR A 150 -13.87 -5.13 -2.17
N ASP A 151 -15.10 -4.88 -2.59
CA ASP A 151 -16.13 -5.91 -2.69
C ASP A 151 -16.02 -6.73 -3.97
N SER A 152 -15.82 -8.06 -3.80
CA SER A 152 -15.89 -9.06 -4.87
C SER A 152 -16.03 -10.48 -4.29
N ASP A 153 -16.22 -11.47 -5.17
CA ASP A 153 -16.59 -12.85 -4.81
C ASP A 153 -15.38 -13.77 -4.52
N PHE A 154 -14.19 -13.18 -4.37
CA PHE A 154 -12.95 -13.93 -4.10
C PHE A 154 -13.07 -14.84 -2.88
N VAL A 155 -12.53 -16.06 -2.98
CA VAL A 155 -12.70 -17.14 -1.99
C VAL A 155 -12.31 -16.72 -0.56
N ARG A 156 -11.37 -15.78 -0.41
CA ARG A 156 -10.82 -15.34 0.87
C ARG A 156 -11.52 -14.12 1.47
N ASN A 157 -12.64 -13.65 0.90
CA ASN A 157 -13.29 -12.38 1.27
C ASN A 157 -13.68 -12.27 2.75
N GLU A 158 -14.32 -13.28 3.34
CA GLU A 158 -14.72 -13.26 4.76
C GLU A 158 -13.53 -13.03 5.70
N ARG A 159 -12.38 -13.63 5.37
CA ARG A 159 -11.15 -13.48 6.15
C ARG A 159 -10.61 -12.05 6.06
N PHE A 160 -10.68 -11.44 4.87
CA PHE A 160 -10.21 -10.08 4.65
C PHE A 160 -11.14 -9.08 5.33
N TYR A 161 -12.45 -9.21 5.17
CA TYR A 161 -13.44 -8.37 5.86
C TYR A 161 -13.35 -8.46 7.39
N SER A 162 -13.09 -9.65 7.94
CA SER A 162 -12.86 -9.83 9.37
C SER A 162 -11.61 -9.09 9.86
N ALA A 163 -10.50 -9.16 9.09
CA ALA A 163 -9.27 -8.43 9.38
C ALA A 163 -9.48 -6.91 9.29
N GLU A 164 -10.18 -6.43 8.27
CA GLU A 164 -10.51 -5.02 8.11
C GLU A 164 -11.37 -4.52 9.27
N SER A 165 -12.46 -5.22 9.58
CA SER A 165 -13.34 -4.89 10.70
C SER A 165 -12.58 -4.82 12.04
N ALA A 166 -11.58 -5.69 12.24
CA ALA A 166 -10.73 -5.63 13.42
C ALA A 166 -9.79 -4.40 13.39
N ALA A 167 -9.18 -4.09 12.25
CA ALA A 167 -8.32 -2.94 12.08
C ALA A 167 -9.10 -1.62 12.27
N GLN A 168 -10.31 -1.54 11.74
CA GLN A 168 -11.26 -0.45 11.90
C GLN A 168 -11.62 -0.22 13.38
N ARG A 169 -12.09 -1.25 14.09
CA ARG A 169 -12.42 -1.16 15.53
C ARG A 169 -11.20 -0.79 16.38
N GLY A 170 -10.03 -1.30 16.01
CA GLY A 170 -8.77 -1.03 16.71
C GLY A 170 -8.11 0.29 16.35
N LYS A 171 -8.68 1.07 15.40
CA LYS A 171 -8.04 2.28 14.84
C LYS A 171 -6.58 2.01 14.42
N ILE A 172 -6.37 0.88 13.76
CA ILE A 172 -5.06 0.44 13.27
C ILE A 172 -4.86 1.08 11.90
N GLY A 173 -3.63 1.51 11.60
CA GLY A 173 -3.33 1.95 10.24
C GLY A 173 -4.10 3.21 9.81
N LEU A 174 -4.54 3.21 8.55
CA LEU A 174 -5.37 4.22 7.92
C LEU A 174 -6.69 4.46 8.65
N TRP A 175 -7.16 3.52 9.48
CA TRP A 175 -8.39 3.70 10.23
C TRP A 175 -8.30 4.77 11.33
N LYS A 176 -7.09 5.31 11.59
CA LYS A 176 -6.90 6.53 12.39
C LYS A 176 -7.40 7.80 11.67
N CYS A 177 -7.54 7.76 10.35
CA CYS A 177 -8.07 8.88 9.56
C CYS A 177 -9.52 9.21 9.89
N ARG A 178 -10.28 8.26 10.45
CA ARG A 178 -11.66 8.44 10.93
C ARG A 178 -11.80 9.54 12.00
N ASP A 179 -10.72 9.80 12.73
CA ASP A 179 -10.73 10.80 13.80
C ASP A 179 -10.51 12.23 13.28
N GLY A 180 -10.50 12.45 11.96
CA GLY A 180 -10.18 13.76 11.34
C GLY A 180 -8.76 14.25 11.66
N SER A 181 -7.93 13.37 12.22
CA SER A 181 -6.58 13.68 12.72
C SER A 181 -5.53 13.58 11.61
N GLY A 182 -5.98 13.49 10.37
CA GLY A 182 -5.23 12.97 9.24
C GLY A 182 -4.32 13.95 8.51
N GLY A 183 -4.47 15.24 8.78
CA GLY A 183 -3.64 16.29 8.18
C GLY A 183 -3.23 17.36 9.18
N SER A 184 -3.24 17.05 10.47
CA SER A 184 -2.78 18.00 11.48
C SER A 184 -2.21 17.30 12.70
N ARG A 185 -0.96 16.84 12.59
CA ARG A 185 -0.05 17.30 13.63
C ARG A 185 0.09 18.81 13.41
N THR A 186 -0.79 19.57 14.04
CA THR A 186 -0.25 20.67 14.83
C THR A 186 0.77 19.98 15.73
N THR A 187 2.05 20.11 15.39
CA THR A 187 3.00 20.24 16.47
C THR A 187 2.37 21.33 17.34
N LYS A 188 1.90 20.95 18.52
CA LYS A 188 1.84 21.92 19.58
C LYS A 188 3.28 22.42 19.66
N ASN A 189 3.54 23.53 18.99
CA ASN A 189 4.66 24.34 19.37
C ASN A 189 4.52 24.47 20.88
N SER A 190 5.56 24.06 21.58
CA SER A 190 5.96 24.88 22.71
C SER A 190 6.20 26.26 22.07
N ASP A 191 5.21 27.14 22.22
CA ASP A 191 5.05 28.50 21.64
C ASP A 191 4.06 28.60 20.45
N GLY A 192 2.76 28.70 20.76
CA GLY A 192 1.65 28.93 19.83
C GLY A 192 1.67 30.27 19.09
N ALA A 193 2.79 30.62 18.44
CA ALA A 193 3.02 31.91 17.82
C ALA A 193 3.41 31.84 16.34
N THR A 194 3.53 30.66 15.70
CA THR A 194 4.18 30.62 14.38
C THR A 194 3.30 30.73 13.13
N GLY A 195 2.00 30.41 13.19
CA GLY A 195 1.03 30.61 12.09
C GLY A 195 1.47 30.13 10.70
N LEU A 196 2.40 29.18 10.64
CA LEU A 196 2.86 28.52 9.41
C LEU A 196 2.14 27.17 9.30
N SER A 197 1.58 26.86 8.14
CA SER A 197 1.02 25.55 7.83
C SER A 197 1.80 24.86 6.71
N VAL A 198 1.70 23.54 6.64
CA VAL A 198 2.31 22.72 5.59
C VAL A 198 1.18 22.12 4.76
N PRO A 199 0.61 22.86 3.80
CA PRO A 199 -0.57 22.40 3.06
C PRO A 199 -0.33 21.18 2.17
N GLN A 200 0.92 20.93 1.74
CA GLN A 200 1.21 19.88 0.79
C GLN A 200 2.61 19.30 1.01
N ILE A 201 2.70 17.97 0.94
CA ILE A 201 3.94 17.21 0.91
C ILE A 201 3.80 16.26 -0.30
N HIS A 202 4.78 16.28 -1.17
CA HIS A 202 4.89 15.40 -2.33
C HIS A 202 6.16 14.56 -2.14
N ALA A 203 5.99 13.31 -1.70
CA ALA A 203 7.06 12.48 -1.14
C ALA A 203 7.59 11.38 -2.07
N ASP A 204 7.08 11.21 -3.30
CA ASP A 204 7.62 10.15 -4.19
C ASP A 204 7.38 10.38 -5.70
N THR A 205 8.29 9.84 -6.52
CA THR A 205 8.38 9.96 -7.99
C THR A 205 8.02 8.63 -8.69
N ALA A 206 7.75 8.65 -10.00
CA ALA A 206 7.69 7.43 -10.83
C ALA A 206 9.01 7.21 -11.59
N GLY A 207 9.80 6.17 -11.28
CA GLY A 207 11.02 5.82 -12.02
C GLY A 207 12.15 5.26 -11.14
N ASN A 208 13.35 5.08 -11.71
CA ASN A 208 14.57 4.68 -11.00
C ASN A 208 15.15 5.92 -10.27
N ASP A 209 15.40 5.83 -8.97
CA ASP A 209 15.62 6.92 -8.00
C ASP A 209 16.90 7.78 -8.22
N HIS A 210 17.50 7.72 -9.39
CA HIS A 210 18.72 8.46 -9.74
C HIS A 210 18.50 9.68 -10.63
N GLU A 211 17.30 9.93 -11.18
CA GLU A 211 17.13 10.97 -12.22
C GLU A 211 16.09 12.07 -11.94
N ASN A 212 15.39 12.11 -10.79
CA ASN A 212 14.32 13.12 -10.60
C ASN A 212 14.09 13.68 -9.18
N LEU A 213 15.15 14.11 -8.48
CA LEU A 213 15.09 14.65 -7.11
C LEU A 213 14.31 15.98 -6.94
N ASN A 214 13.93 16.65 -8.04
CA ASN A 214 13.08 17.84 -7.98
C ASN A 214 11.59 17.51 -7.93
N ASP A 215 11.21 16.23 -7.95
CA ASP A 215 9.82 15.80 -7.82
C ASP A 215 9.40 15.69 -6.35
N GLU A 216 10.32 15.50 -5.40
CA GLU A 216 10.00 15.51 -3.96
C GLU A 216 10.05 16.94 -3.38
N TYR A 217 8.95 17.37 -2.75
CA TYR A 217 8.86 18.71 -2.16
C TYR A 217 7.85 18.84 -1.01
N VAL A 218 8.04 19.89 -0.22
CA VAL A 218 7.10 20.33 0.82
C VAL A 218 6.71 21.79 0.58
N VAL A 219 5.42 22.10 0.64
CA VAL A 219 4.90 23.47 0.53
C VAL A 219 4.65 24.02 1.92
N LEU A 220 5.20 25.19 2.21
CA LEU A 220 4.98 25.95 3.44
C LEU A 220 4.09 27.14 3.14
N LYS A 221 3.06 27.38 3.94
CA LYS A 221 2.11 28.49 3.77
C LYS A 221 2.05 29.36 5.01
N ASN A 222 2.10 30.68 4.82
CA ASN A 222 1.82 31.62 5.90
C ASN A 222 0.31 31.74 6.13
N GLY A 223 -0.18 31.17 7.23
CA GLY A 223 -1.56 31.27 7.70
C GLY A 223 -1.81 32.42 8.67
N ARG A 224 -0.83 33.28 8.93
CA ARG A 224 -1.01 34.49 9.76
C ARG A 224 -1.74 35.60 9.03
N THR A 225 -2.09 36.64 9.77
CA THR A 225 -2.64 37.90 9.24
C THR A 225 -1.57 38.96 8.95
N ASP A 226 -0.29 38.63 9.17
CA ASP A 226 0.88 39.47 8.90
C ASP A 226 1.98 38.70 8.15
N THR A 227 3.01 39.40 7.69
CA THR A 227 4.15 38.78 6.97
C THR A 227 5.01 37.95 7.91
N LEU A 228 5.38 36.75 7.48
CA LEU A 228 6.18 35.81 8.24
C LEU A 228 7.59 35.70 7.68
N ALA A 229 8.58 36.18 8.42
CA ALA A 229 9.99 35.97 8.09
C ALA A 229 10.41 34.52 8.44
N LEU A 230 10.95 33.81 7.46
CA LEU A 230 11.43 32.43 7.59
C LEU A 230 12.95 32.34 7.71
N SER A 231 13.66 33.46 7.60
CA SER A 231 15.12 33.52 7.64
C SER A 231 15.69 32.78 8.86
N GLY A 232 16.53 31.77 8.60
CA GLY A 232 17.21 31.00 9.64
C GLY A 232 16.37 29.92 10.31
N TRP A 233 15.12 29.71 9.91
CA TRP A 233 14.33 28.56 10.34
C TRP A 233 14.96 27.26 9.87
N THR A 234 14.72 26.19 10.62
CA THR A 234 15.21 24.85 10.31
C THR A 234 14.06 23.90 10.03
N ILE A 235 14.19 23.13 8.96
CA ILE A 235 13.26 22.05 8.58
C ILE A 235 14.05 20.76 8.69
N SER A 236 13.53 19.78 9.42
CA SER A 236 14.23 18.52 9.67
C SER A 236 13.34 17.34 9.34
N ASP A 237 13.96 16.25 8.86
CA ASP A 237 13.29 14.96 8.63
C ASP A 237 13.54 13.97 9.78
N ASP A 238 12.83 12.84 9.76
CA ASP A 238 12.96 11.77 10.78
C ASP A 238 14.29 11.00 10.67
N SER A 239 15.06 11.21 9.59
CA SER A 239 16.41 10.67 9.39
C SER A 239 17.50 11.61 9.96
N GLY A 240 17.12 12.78 10.48
CA GLY A 240 18.02 13.74 11.10
C GLY A 240 18.65 14.74 10.14
N HIS A 241 18.29 14.75 8.85
CA HIS A 241 18.73 15.81 7.95
C HIS A 241 18.06 17.12 8.33
N THR A 242 18.78 18.23 8.17
CA THR A 242 18.24 19.56 8.45
C THR A 242 18.55 20.53 7.32
N TYR A 243 17.51 21.19 6.80
CA TYR A 243 17.60 22.35 5.92
C TYR A 243 17.51 23.62 6.74
N ARG A 244 18.32 24.63 6.42
CA ARG A 244 18.24 25.95 7.04
C ARG A 244 17.82 26.98 6.00
N VAL A 245 16.68 27.62 6.24
CA VAL A 245 16.12 28.62 5.33
C VAL A 245 17.09 29.82 5.19
N PRO A 246 17.46 30.21 3.95
CA PRO A 246 18.34 31.34 3.70
C PRO A 246 17.81 32.66 4.29
N SER A 247 18.72 33.60 4.54
CA SER A 247 18.35 34.95 4.91
C SER A 247 17.58 35.64 3.77
N GLY A 248 16.55 36.41 4.11
CA GLY A 248 15.74 37.18 3.15
C GLY A 248 14.45 36.49 2.72
N VAL A 249 14.23 35.22 3.10
CA VAL A 249 12.97 34.52 2.82
C VAL A 249 11.89 34.98 3.80
N SER A 250 10.77 35.45 3.25
CA SER A 250 9.56 35.83 3.98
C SER A 250 8.32 35.54 3.15
N LEU A 251 7.22 35.21 3.82
CA LEU A 251 5.93 34.95 3.20
C LEU A 251 4.92 36.02 3.60
N ALA A 252 4.31 36.69 2.63
CA ALA A 252 3.12 37.51 2.83
C ALA A 252 1.92 36.66 3.31
N VAL A 253 0.83 37.31 3.70
CA VAL A 253 -0.38 36.62 4.17
C VAL A 253 -0.92 35.69 3.09
N GLY A 254 -1.04 34.40 3.40
CA GLY A 254 -1.52 33.37 2.48
C GLY A 254 -0.50 32.89 1.45
N GLU A 255 0.70 33.47 1.39
CA GLU A 255 1.76 33.11 0.45
C GLU A 255 2.38 31.75 0.81
N THR A 256 2.92 31.09 -0.22
CA THR A 256 3.57 29.79 -0.12
C THR A 256 5.00 29.81 -0.64
N VAL A 257 5.87 29.02 -0.02
CA VAL A 257 7.18 28.65 -0.56
C VAL A 257 7.28 27.13 -0.64
N THR A 258 7.82 26.62 -1.73
CA THR A 258 8.05 25.19 -1.93
C THR A 258 9.52 24.87 -1.65
N LEU A 259 9.79 23.90 -0.78
CA LEU A 259 11.12 23.35 -0.56
C LEU A 259 11.21 22.00 -1.28
N TYR A 260 12.03 21.95 -2.33
CA TYR A 260 12.40 20.74 -3.05
C TYR A 260 13.58 20.05 -2.35
N THR A 261 13.59 18.72 -2.29
CA THR A 261 14.73 17.97 -1.71
C THR A 261 15.92 17.90 -2.67
N GLY A 262 15.67 17.98 -3.98
CA GLY A 262 16.68 18.02 -5.03
C GLY A 262 17.45 19.34 -5.15
N SER A 263 18.05 19.54 -6.33
CA SER A 263 18.97 20.65 -6.61
C SER A 263 18.34 21.71 -7.53
N GLY A 264 18.60 22.97 -7.21
CA GLY A 264 18.15 24.12 -7.99
C GLY A 264 18.77 25.41 -7.45
N SER A 265 18.23 26.54 -7.88
CA SER A 265 18.64 27.86 -7.38
C SER A 265 17.50 28.45 -6.57
N ASP A 266 17.75 28.76 -5.30
CA ASP A 266 16.75 29.36 -4.43
C ASP A 266 16.17 30.65 -5.02
N SER A 267 14.86 30.80 -4.87
CA SER A 267 14.07 31.97 -5.19
C SER A 267 13.18 32.37 -3.99
N ALA A 268 12.33 33.38 -4.17
CA ALA A 268 11.39 33.78 -3.13
C ALA A 268 10.31 32.72 -2.85
N SER A 269 9.99 31.90 -3.86
CA SER A 269 8.90 30.92 -3.83
C SER A 269 9.36 29.47 -3.93
N GLU A 270 10.63 29.23 -4.22
CA GLU A 270 11.21 27.89 -4.39
C GLU A 270 12.56 27.82 -3.68
N LEU A 271 12.74 26.79 -2.86
CA LEU A 271 13.97 26.51 -2.12
C LEU A 271 14.44 25.11 -2.47
N TYR A 272 15.75 24.89 -2.46
CA TYR A 272 16.34 23.61 -2.84
C TYR A 272 17.29 23.11 -1.77
N TRP A 273 17.00 21.94 -1.20
CA TRP A 273 17.82 21.34 -0.16
C TRP A 273 19.18 20.88 -0.70
N GLY A 274 19.25 20.53 -1.98
CA GLY A 274 20.49 20.09 -2.63
C GLY A 274 20.96 18.73 -2.13
N GLN A 275 20.04 17.87 -1.66
CA GLN A 275 20.39 16.48 -1.40
C GLN A 275 20.74 15.82 -2.73
N VAL A 276 21.96 15.26 -2.82
CA VAL A 276 22.28 14.30 -3.87
C VAL A 276 21.91 12.93 -3.31
N GLY A 277 21.16 12.12 -4.07
CA GLY A 277 20.87 10.74 -3.68
C GLY A 277 22.18 10.00 -3.35
N ARG A 278 22.46 9.80 -2.06
CA ARG A 278 23.65 9.06 -1.61
C ARG A 278 23.29 7.59 -1.51
N CYS A 279 23.49 6.85 -2.61
CA CYS A 279 23.92 5.46 -2.47
C CYS A 279 25.33 5.48 -1.85
N GLU A 280 25.44 5.17 -0.56
CA GLU A 280 26.73 4.93 0.06
C GLU A 280 27.30 3.63 -0.53
N GLN A 281 28.10 3.77 -1.59
CA GLN A 281 28.96 2.71 -2.12
C GLN A 281 29.89 2.25 -0.99
N ARG A 282 29.58 1.11 -0.37
CA ARG A 282 30.60 0.27 0.22
C ARG A 282 30.99 -0.78 -0.81
N ARG A 283 32.18 -0.58 -1.40
CA ARG A 283 32.93 -1.60 -2.13
C ARG A 283 33.22 -2.81 -1.25
#